data_AF-A0A6S6QS95-F1
#
_entry.id   AF-A0A6S6QS95-F1
#
_cell.length_a   1.000
_cell.length_b   1.000
_cell.length_c   1.000
_cell.angle_alpha   90.00
_cell.angle_beta   90.00
_cell.angle_gamma   90.00
#
_symmetry.space_group_name_H-M   'P 1'
#
loop_
_entity.id
_entity.type
_entity.pdbx_description
1 polymer ?
#
loop_
_entity_poly.entity_id
_entity_poly.type
_entity_poly.pdbx_seq_one_letter_code
_entity_poly.pdbx_strand_id
1 'polypeptide(L)'
;MAPLRHLRRTITASVAKSVQPLSPGYWRRLGARSGPVQPVLQGVNRLGEGAVWSAGEHALYWADIRLNAIFRYHPSEPGIFDRFDFGETVTALALTEEEGTLLVAFGSGLKWWKPHSGELIRAGFDLPDWPDARLNDGRADPQGRFWIGSMGVRRANAGKLFSVALQKNGEAKVSEWHSGIGTSNTVCWSPDRRFFYFADSLKNTIWRYRYNDTTGAISDPSDFLCGFRARRAGWVSYG
;
A
#
# COMPACT_ATOMS: atom_id res chain seq x y z
N MET A 1 26.96 -10.23 10.51
CA MET A 1 26.36 -9.13 9.73
C MET A 1 25.15 -9.69 9.00
N ALA A 2 23.94 -9.19 9.28
CA ALA A 2 22.75 -9.60 8.53
C ALA A 2 22.80 -9.01 7.10
N PRO A 3 22.43 -9.77 6.06
CA PRO A 3 22.42 -9.28 4.68
C PRO A 3 21.36 -8.16 4.47
N LEU A 4 21.54 -7.35 3.42
CA LEU A 4 20.54 -6.35 3.00
C LEU A 4 19.24 -7.07 2.62
N ARG A 5 18.14 -6.69 3.28
CA ARG A 5 16.79 -7.02 2.82
C ARG A 5 16.34 -5.89 1.90
N HIS A 6 16.57 -6.02 0.60
CA HIS A 6 16.01 -5.07 -0.36
C HIS A 6 14.53 -5.38 -0.60
N LEU A 7 13.74 -4.36 -0.98
CA LEU A 7 12.33 -4.57 -1.32
C LEU A 7 12.20 -5.05 -2.77
N ARG A 8 11.42 -6.09 -3.00
CA ARG A 8 11.11 -6.58 -4.34
C ARG A 8 10.12 -5.65 -5.02
N ARG A 9 10.35 -5.46 -6.32
CA ARG A 9 9.37 -4.83 -7.23
C ARG A 9 8.11 -5.69 -7.23
N THR A 10 6.99 -5.12 -6.80
CA THR A 10 5.73 -5.86 -6.68
C THR A 10 4.68 -5.28 -7.62
N ILE A 11 4.04 -6.14 -8.42
CA ILE A 11 2.78 -5.81 -9.08
C ILE A 11 1.73 -5.76 -7.98
N THR A 12 1.29 -4.56 -7.66
CA THR A 12 0.33 -4.28 -6.60
C THR A 12 -0.95 -3.76 -7.25
N ALA A 13 -2.04 -4.48 -7.02
CA ALA A 13 -3.37 -4.02 -7.39
C ALA A 13 -3.90 -3.18 -6.23
N SER A 14 -4.17 -1.90 -6.46
CA SER A 14 -5.01 -1.14 -5.53
C SER A 14 -6.41 -1.70 -5.64
N VAL A 15 -6.97 -2.16 -4.51
CA VAL A 15 -8.35 -2.64 -4.45
C VAL A 15 -9.25 -1.43 -4.58
N ALA A 16 -9.81 -1.21 -5.76
CA ALA A 16 -10.82 -0.18 -5.94
C ALA A 16 -12.04 -0.55 -5.08
N LYS A 17 -12.41 0.34 -4.15
CA LYS A 17 -13.57 0.21 -3.26
C LYS A 17 -14.92 0.15 -4.00
N SER A 18 -14.88 0.37 -5.31
CA SER A 18 -15.93 0.04 -6.28
C SER A 18 -15.32 0.03 -7.68
N VAL A 19 -15.30 -1.12 -8.35
CA VAL A 19 -15.13 -1.16 -9.80
C VAL A 19 -16.53 -1.27 -10.39
N GLN A 20 -17.10 -0.16 -10.85
CA GLN A 20 -18.01 -0.29 -11.98
C GLN A 20 -17.14 -0.60 -13.20
N PRO A 21 -17.53 -1.55 -14.07
CA PRO A 21 -16.72 -1.88 -15.22
C PRO A 21 -16.47 -0.61 -16.04
N LEU A 22 -15.22 -0.19 -16.13
CA LEU A 22 -14.81 0.79 -17.14
C LEU A 22 -15.28 0.26 -18.49
N SER A 23 -15.73 1.15 -19.38
CA SER A 23 -16.27 0.75 -20.68
C SER A 23 -15.35 -0.29 -21.35
N PRO A 24 -15.89 -1.32 -22.02
CA PRO A 24 -15.09 -2.36 -22.66
C PRO A 24 -14.00 -1.83 -23.62
N GLY A 25 -14.10 -0.57 -24.09
CA GLY A 25 -13.08 0.08 -24.91
C GLY A 25 -11.86 0.59 -24.13
N TYR A 26 -11.96 0.82 -22.82
CA TYR A 26 -10.82 1.23 -21.98
C TYR A 26 -9.86 0.06 -21.71
N TRP A 27 -10.40 -1.09 -21.32
CA TRP A 27 -9.62 -2.30 -21.03
C TRP A 27 -8.96 -2.91 -22.27
N ARG A 28 -9.65 -2.87 -23.42
CA ARG A 28 -9.09 -3.32 -24.70
C ARG A 28 -7.84 -2.55 -25.13
N ARG A 29 -7.78 -1.24 -24.86
CA ARG A 29 -6.59 -0.41 -25.13
C ARG A 29 -5.39 -0.74 -24.25
N LEU A 30 -5.60 -1.37 -23.10
CA LEU A 30 -4.55 -1.80 -22.17
C LEU A 30 -4.16 -3.28 -22.32
N GLY A 31 -4.68 -3.99 -23.34
CA GLY A 31 -4.45 -5.42 -23.51
C GLY A 31 -5.11 -6.30 -22.44
N ALA A 32 -5.95 -5.71 -21.57
CA ALA A 32 -6.67 -6.44 -20.54
C ALA A 32 -7.81 -7.23 -21.18
N ARG A 33 -7.83 -8.56 -20.95
CA ARG A 33 -8.92 -9.42 -21.37
C ARG A 33 -10.19 -9.03 -20.62
N SER A 34 -11.22 -8.61 -21.35
CA SER A 34 -12.56 -8.42 -20.79
C SER A 34 -13.18 -9.79 -20.50
N GLY A 35 -13.30 -10.13 -19.23
CA GLY A 35 -14.01 -11.33 -18.76
C GLY A 35 -14.89 -10.98 -17.55
N PRO A 36 -15.78 -11.88 -17.14
CA PRO A 36 -16.56 -11.70 -15.91
C PRO A 36 -15.59 -11.56 -14.72
N VAL A 37 -15.80 -10.53 -13.90
CA VAL A 37 -15.10 -10.41 -12.60
C VAL A 37 -15.75 -11.40 -11.66
N GLN A 38 -14.96 -12.33 -11.12
CA GLN A 38 -15.41 -13.32 -10.15
C GLN A 38 -14.80 -13.02 -8.77
N PRO A 39 -15.59 -13.08 -7.69
CA PRO A 39 -15.04 -12.96 -6.35
C PRO A 39 -14.16 -14.19 -6.06
N VAL A 40 -12.92 -13.94 -5.67
CA VAL A 40 -11.98 -14.99 -5.24
C VAL A 40 -12.31 -15.44 -3.81
N LEU A 41 -12.73 -14.50 -2.96
CA LEU A 41 -13.19 -14.71 -1.59
C LEU A 41 -14.41 -13.81 -1.32
N GLN A 42 -15.37 -14.27 -0.52
CA GLN A 42 -16.56 -13.49 -0.12
C GLN A 42 -16.61 -13.30 1.39
N GLY A 43 -17.01 -12.10 1.84
CA GLY A 43 -17.26 -11.82 3.26
C GLY A 43 -16.03 -11.76 4.18
N VAL A 44 -14.81 -11.81 3.63
CA VAL A 44 -13.57 -11.88 4.44
C VAL A 44 -13.17 -10.53 5.04
N ASN A 45 -13.35 -9.44 4.31
CA ASN A 45 -12.78 -8.13 4.65
C ASN A 45 -13.80 -7.17 5.27
N ARG A 46 -13.34 -6.39 6.26
CA ARG A 46 -13.96 -5.15 6.71
C ARG A 46 -13.37 -3.94 5.99
N LEU A 47 -12.05 -3.92 5.75
CA LEU A 47 -11.35 -2.91 4.96
C LEU A 47 -10.04 -3.49 4.40
N GLY A 48 -10.14 -4.32 3.37
CA GLY A 48 -8.99 -4.92 2.68
C GLY A 48 -8.23 -3.91 1.83
N GLU A 49 -6.91 -3.79 2.04
CA GLU A 49 -6.01 -2.83 1.39
C GLU A 49 -4.60 -3.44 1.23
N GLY A 50 -3.71 -2.74 0.51
CA GLY A 50 -2.27 -3.06 0.51
C GLY A 50 -1.90 -4.42 -0.10
N ALA A 51 -2.66 -4.90 -1.10
CA ALA A 51 -2.49 -6.24 -1.66
C ALA A 51 -1.18 -6.40 -2.47
N VAL A 52 -0.43 -7.48 -2.20
CA VAL A 52 0.84 -7.84 -2.84
C VAL A 52 0.83 -9.31 -3.28
N TRP A 53 1.35 -9.60 -4.48
CA TRP A 53 1.50 -10.97 -4.99
C TRP A 53 2.92 -11.51 -4.80
N SER A 54 3.08 -12.49 -3.91
CA SER A 54 4.34 -13.23 -3.73
C SER A 54 4.46 -14.31 -4.80
N ALA A 55 5.32 -14.08 -5.79
CA ALA A 55 5.57 -15.05 -6.84
C ALA A 55 6.28 -16.32 -6.34
N GLY A 56 7.12 -16.21 -5.31
CA GLY A 56 7.83 -17.37 -4.73
C GLY A 56 6.88 -18.32 -4.00
N GLU A 57 5.91 -17.76 -3.27
CA GLU A 57 4.92 -18.56 -2.53
C GLU A 57 3.65 -18.87 -3.33
N HIS A 58 3.52 -18.31 -4.54
CA HIS A 58 2.27 -18.31 -5.30
C HIS A 58 1.07 -17.85 -4.45
N ALA A 59 1.27 -16.77 -3.70
CA ALA A 59 0.32 -16.32 -2.69
C ALA A 59 0.00 -14.82 -2.81
N LEU A 60 -1.27 -14.47 -2.62
CA LEU A 60 -1.72 -13.09 -2.44
C LEU A 60 -1.74 -12.76 -0.95
N TYR A 61 -1.04 -11.70 -0.57
CA TYR A 61 -1.14 -11.10 0.76
C TYR A 61 -1.91 -9.78 0.71
N TRP A 62 -2.67 -9.46 1.74
CA TRP A 62 -3.28 -8.13 1.91
C TRP A 62 -3.52 -7.83 3.38
N ALA A 63 -3.59 -6.54 3.73
CA ALA A 63 -3.94 -6.09 5.06
C ALA A 63 -5.45 -5.84 5.15
N ASP A 64 -6.04 -6.08 6.32
CA ASP A 64 -7.32 -5.50 6.70
C ASP A 64 -7.14 -4.53 7.85
N ILE A 65 -7.32 -3.25 7.52
CA ILE A 65 -7.07 -2.13 8.42
C ILE A 65 -8.01 -2.16 9.64
N ARG A 66 -9.24 -2.66 9.47
CA ARG A 66 -10.26 -2.65 10.53
C ARG A 66 -10.21 -3.90 11.39
N LEU A 67 -9.64 -4.99 10.88
CA LEU A 67 -9.40 -6.22 11.64
C LEU A 67 -8.02 -6.28 12.27
N ASN A 68 -7.11 -5.34 11.96
CA ASN A 68 -5.71 -5.38 12.36
C ASN A 68 -5.04 -6.71 11.97
N ALA A 69 -5.34 -7.18 10.77
CA ALA A 69 -4.92 -8.50 10.31
C ALA A 69 -4.24 -8.43 8.95
N ILE A 70 -3.32 -9.35 8.69
CA ILE A 70 -2.85 -9.68 7.35
C ILE A 70 -3.46 -11.01 6.97
N PHE A 71 -3.90 -11.13 5.73
CA PHE A 71 -4.36 -12.37 5.15
C PHE A 71 -3.40 -12.86 4.09
N ARG A 72 -3.36 -14.18 3.89
CA ARG A 72 -2.62 -14.85 2.82
C ARG A 72 -3.53 -15.85 2.12
N TYR A 73 -3.59 -15.80 0.79
CA TYR A 73 -4.42 -16.67 -0.02
C TYR A 73 -3.61 -17.33 -1.13
N HIS A 74 -3.71 -18.65 -1.25
CA HIS A 74 -3.11 -19.44 -2.32
C HIS A 74 -4.17 -19.78 -3.38
N PRO A 75 -4.07 -19.31 -4.63
CA PRO A 75 -5.04 -19.61 -5.67
C PRO A 75 -5.18 -21.10 -6.01
N SER A 76 -4.18 -21.92 -5.67
CA SER A 76 -4.25 -23.38 -5.79
C SER A 76 -5.23 -24.04 -4.82
N GLU A 77 -5.64 -23.33 -3.77
CA GLU A 77 -6.52 -23.83 -2.70
C GLU A 77 -7.74 -22.90 -2.54
N PRO A 78 -8.72 -22.96 -3.45
CA PRO A 78 -9.85 -22.05 -3.46
C PRO A 78 -10.62 -22.00 -2.13
N GLY A 79 -10.89 -20.79 -1.65
CA GLY A 79 -11.63 -20.57 -0.41
C GLY A 79 -10.83 -20.70 0.89
N ILE A 80 -9.62 -21.25 0.86
CA ILE A 80 -8.75 -21.40 2.03
C ILE A 80 -7.77 -20.22 2.08
N PHE A 81 -7.66 -19.59 3.25
CA PHE A 81 -6.73 -18.49 3.49
C PHE A 81 -6.21 -18.53 4.92
N ASP A 82 -5.00 -18.01 5.12
CA ASP A 82 -4.46 -17.75 6.45
C ASP A 82 -4.85 -16.35 6.92
N ARG A 83 -4.95 -16.20 8.25
CA ARG A 83 -5.14 -14.92 8.92
C ARG A 83 -4.08 -14.78 10.01
N PHE A 84 -3.44 -13.62 10.03
CA PHE A 84 -2.44 -13.23 11.01
C PHE A 84 -2.91 -11.97 11.72
N ASP A 85 -3.25 -12.08 13.01
CA ASP A 85 -3.75 -10.97 13.82
C ASP A 85 -2.62 -10.20 14.50
N PHE A 86 -2.78 -8.89 14.60
CA PHE A 86 -1.82 -7.98 15.23
C PHE A 86 -2.48 -7.11 16.28
N GLY A 87 -1.69 -6.69 17.28
CA GLY A 87 -2.13 -5.80 18.35
C GLY A 87 -2.31 -4.33 17.94
N GLU A 88 -1.97 -3.98 16.70
CA GLU A 88 -2.13 -2.64 16.15
C GLU A 88 -2.50 -2.71 14.67
N THR A 89 -2.96 -1.59 14.12
CA THR A 89 -3.37 -1.50 12.72
C THR A 89 -2.22 -1.79 11.76
N VAL A 90 -2.49 -2.61 10.75
CA VAL A 90 -1.61 -2.90 9.60
C VAL A 90 -2.27 -2.36 8.33
N THR A 91 -1.48 -1.79 7.42
CA THR A 91 -2.04 -0.93 6.36
C THR A 91 -1.47 -1.16 4.98
N ALA A 92 -0.17 -1.48 4.89
CA ALA A 92 0.51 -1.76 3.63
C ALA A 92 1.62 -2.80 3.82
N LEU A 93 1.97 -3.45 2.72
CA LEU A 93 2.94 -4.55 2.68
C LEU A 93 3.91 -4.32 1.52
N ALA A 94 5.15 -4.77 1.68
CA ALA A 94 6.09 -4.94 0.57
C ALA A 94 6.83 -6.26 0.71
N LEU A 95 6.98 -6.94 -0.43
CA LEU A 95 7.82 -8.13 -0.52
C LEU A 95 9.29 -7.73 -0.41
N THR A 96 10.11 -8.65 0.11
CA THR A 96 11.56 -8.44 0.24
C THR A 96 12.34 -9.46 -0.58
N GLU A 97 13.61 -9.19 -0.85
CA GLU A 97 14.51 -10.14 -1.52
C GLU A 97 14.69 -11.41 -0.68
N GLU A 98 14.65 -11.28 0.65
CA GLU A 98 14.63 -12.41 1.58
C GLU A 98 13.26 -13.10 1.53
N GLU A 99 13.26 -14.34 1.05
CA GLU A 99 12.07 -15.17 1.01
C GLU A 99 11.48 -15.37 2.42
N GLY A 100 10.15 -15.39 2.52
CA GLY A 100 9.45 -15.51 3.79
C GLY A 100 9.57 -14.27 4.70
N THR A 101 10.12 -13.16 4.21
CA THR A 101 10.11 -11.87 4.92
C THR A 101 9.33 -10.83 4.13
N LEU A 102 8.43 -10.12 4.82
CA LEU A 102 7.75 -8.94 4.34
C LEU A 102 8.16 -7.71 5.16
N LEU A 103 8.13 -6.54 4.53
CA LEU A 103 8.05 -5.26 5.24
C LEU A 103 6.56 -4.93 5.43
N VAL A 104 6.19 -4.57 6.64
CA VAL A 104 4.80 -4.25 7.01
C VAL A 104 4.74 -2.85 7.57
N ALA A 105 3.79 -2.06 7.06
CA ALA A 105 3.43 -0.76 7.62
C ALA A 105 2.35 -0.94 8.68
N PHE A 106 2.79 -0.86 9.93
CA PHE A 106 1.93 -0.76 11.09
C PHE A 106 1.53 0.70 11.31
N GLY A 107 0.47 0.95 12.08
CA GLY A 107 0.03 2.30 12.39
C GLY A 107 1.16 3.13 13.00
N SER A 108 1.96 2.52 13.88
CA SER A 108 3.08 3.15 14.58
C SER A 108 4.39 3.26 13.78
N GLY A 109 4.59 2.47 12.73
CA GLY A 109 5.92 2.37 12.10
C GLY A 109 6.09 1.18 11.16
N LEU A 110 7.33 0.98 10.71
CA LEU A 110 7.69 -0.14 9.83
C LEU A 110 8.36 -1.27 10.61
N LYS A 111 7.94 -2.50 10.30
CA LYS A 111 8.56 -3.70 10.87
C LYS A 111 8.77 -4.75 9.78
N TRP A 112 9.86 -5.49 9.89
CA TRP A 112 10.05 -6.74 9.18
C TRP A 112 9.20 -7.81 9.86
N TRP A 113 8.51 -8.62 9.06
CA TRP A 113 7.67 -9.69 9.54
C TRP A 113 7.99 -10.98 8.80
N LYS A 114 8.10 -12.08 9.56
CA LYS A 114 8.20 -13.44 9.02
C LYS A 114 6.93 -14.22 9.35
N PRO A 115 6.06 -14.52 8.37
CA PRO A 115 4.79 -15.19 8.63
C PRO A 115 4.93 -16.57 9.29
N HIS A 116 5.96 -17.34 8.91
CA HIS A 116 6.14 -18.70 9.42
C HIS A 116 6.45 -18.77 10.92
N SER A 117 7.29 -17.85 11.43
CA SER A 117 7.67 -17.82 12.84
C SER A 117 6.86 -16.82 13.67
N GLY A 118 6.11 -15.92 13.03
CA GLY A 118 5.48 -14.77 13.68
C GLY A 118 6.47 -13.69 14.12
N GLU A 119 7.76 -13.79 13.75
CA GLU A 119 8.80 -12.86 14.17
C GLU A 119 8.52 -11.45 13.62
N LEU A 120 8.60 -10.44 14.50
CA LEU A 120 8.47 -9.03 14.18
C LEU A 120 9.71 -8.26 14.63
N ILE A 121 10.38 -7.58 13.71
CA ILE A 121 11.61 -6.82 13.96
C ILE A 121 11.41 -5.38 13.50
N ARG A 122 11.80 -4.40 14.31
CA ARG A 122 11.74 -2.98 13.94
C ARG A 122 12.57 -2.70 12.67
N ALA A 123 12.00 -1.96 11.72
CA ALA A 123 12.63 -1.62 10.44
C ALA A 123 13.07 -0.13 10.37
N GLY A 124 13.53 0.42 11.49
CA GLY A 124 14.21 1.72 11.50
C GLY A 124 13.34 2.98 11.33
N PHE A 125 12.04 2.86 11.08
CA PHE A 125 11.12 3.99 11.00
C PHE A 125 9.93 3.83 11.94
N ASP A 126 9.79 4.77 12.87
CA ASP A 126 8.60 4.97 13.70
C ASP A 126 7.93 6.29 13.26
N LEU A 127 6.60 6.32 13.22
CA LEU A 127 5.82 7.50 12.90
C LEU A 127 5.87 8.47 14.09
N PRO A 128 6.44 9.68 13.95
CA PRO A 128 6.61 10.60 15.09
C PRO A 128 5.29 11.03 15.73
N ASP A 129 4.23 11.12 14.95
CA ASP A 129 2.91 11.61 15.39
C ASP A 129 1.99 10.48 15.89
N TRP A 130 2.51 9.26 16.10
CA TRP A 130 1.74 8.16 16.68
C TRP A 130 1.48 8.41 18.19
N PRO A 131 0.27 8.15 18.74
CA PRO A 131 -0.89 7.53 18.09
C PRO A 131 -1.93 8.51 17.51
N ASP A 132 -1.64 9.81 17.46
CA ASP A 132 -2.56 10.82 16.92
C ASP A 132 -2.70 10.77 15.39
N ALA A 133 -1.69 10.21 14.71
CA ALA A 133 -1.71 9.78 13.33
C ALA A 133 -1.31 8.31 13.21
N ARG A 134 -1.61 7.70 12.05
CA ARG A 134 -1.18 6.35 11.70
C ARG A 134 -0.69 6.29 10.26
N LEU A 135 0.20 5.35 9.95
CA LEU A 135 0.51 5.01 8.56
C LEU A 135 -0.77 4.50 7.84
N ASN A 136 -0.81 4.66 6.51
CA ASN A 136 -1.96 4.28 5.68
C ASN A 136 -1.53 3.60 4.37
N ASP A 137 -1.51 4.28 3.23
CA ASP A 137 -1.13 3.64 1.96
C ASP A 137 0.37 3.80 1.68
N GLY A 138 1.00 2.72 1.22
CA GLY A 138 2.44 2.69 0.96
C GLY A 138 2.86 1.62 -0.02
N ARG A 139 4.01 1.86 -0.66
CA ARG A 139 4.56 1.00 -1.71
C ARG A 139 6.07 1.21 -1.83
N ALA A 140 6.79 0.16 -2.22
CA ALA A 140 8.19 0.28 -2.60
C ALA A 140 8.34 1.00 -3.96
N ASP A 141 9.28 1.93 -4.05
CA ASP A 141 9.66 2.55 -5.31
C ASP A 141 10.55 1.63 -6.16
N PRO A 142 10.84 1.98 -7.44
CA PRO A 142 11.62 1.13 -8.33
C PRO A 142 13.05 0.80 -7.86
N GLN A 143 13.56 1.59 -6.90
CA GLN A 143 14.88 1.47 -6.28
C GLN A 143 14.83 0.85 -4.87
N GLY A 144 13.65 0.42 -4.41
CA GLY A 144 13.46 -0.30 -3.16
C GLY A 144 13.34 0.60 -1.92
N ARG A 145 13.13 1.91 -2.07
CA ARG A 145 12.74 2.78 -0.93
C ARG A 145 11.26 2.56 -0.65
N PHE A 146 10.88 2.46 0.62
CA PHE A 146 9.47 2.35 0.97
C PHE A 146 8.84 3.74 1.08
N TRP A 147 7.87 4.03 0.24
CA TRP A 147 7.07 5.25 0.33
C TRP A 147 5.80 4.97 1.10
N ILE A 148 5.49 5.84 2.05
CA ILE A 148 4.38 5.63 2.97
C ILE A 148 3.74 6.96 3.33
N GLY A 149 2.43 7.04 3.15
CA GLY A 149 1.63 8.14 3.66
C GLY A 149 1.07 7.82 5.05
N SER A 150 0.87 8.85 5.86
CA SER A 150 0.11 8.80 7.10
C SER A 150 -1.22 9.55 6.98
N MET A 151 -2.07 9.40 7.98
CA MET A 151 -3.29 10.18 8.16
C MET A 151 -3.56 10.38 9.66
N GLY A 152 -4.22 11.49 10.01
CA GLY A 152 -4.66 11.70 11.39
C GLY A 152 -5.77 10.73 11.79
N VAL A 153 -5.74 10.27 13.04
CA VAL A 153 -6.77 9.37 13.61
C VAL A 153 -8.01 10.17 14.02
N ARG A 154 -7.80 11.33 14.66
CA ARG A 154 -8.88 12.21 15.15
C ARG A 154 -8.88 13.59 14.51
N ARG A 155 -7.79 13.97 13.84
CA ARG A 155 -7.60 15.30 13.25
C ARG A 155 -7.43 15.18 11.73
N ALA A 156 -8.32 15.82 10.98
CA ALA A 156 -8.16 15.93 9.53
C ALA A 156 -6.89 16.73 9.17
N ASN A 157 -6.31 16.43 8.02
CA ASN A 157 -5.13 17.10 7.48
C ASN A 157 -3.87 17.02 8.37
N ALA A 158 -3.76 15.99 9.20
CA ALA A 158 -2.55 15.71 10.01
C ALA A 158 -1.61 14.67 9.36
N GLY A 159 -1.94 14.18 8.17
CA GLY A 159 -1.13 13.22 7.45
C GLY A 159 0.10 13.85 6.79
N LYS A 160 1.11 13.00 6.57
CA LYS A 160 2.39 13.31 5.94
C LYS A 160 2.75 12.23 4.93
N LEU A 161 3.62 12.55 3.98
CA LEU A 161 4.17 11.60 3.01
C LEU A 161 5.67 11.45 3.25
N PHE A 162 6.13 10.21 3.37
CA PHE A 162 7.53 9.89 3.62
C PHE A 162 8.08 8.95 2.55
N SER A 163 9.38 9.07 2.27
CA SER A 163 10.19 8.01 1.67
C SER A 163 11.19 7.49 2.70
N VAL A 164 11.29 6.17 2.82
CA VAL A 164 12.11 5.47 3.83
C VAL A 164 13.09 4.56 3.11
N ALA A 165 14.37 4.92 3.16
CA ALA A 165 15.47 4.09 2.68
C ALA A 165 16.05 3.28 3.84
N LEU A 166 15.77 1.98 3.85
CA LEU A 166 16.18 1.05 4.89
C LEU A 166 17.68 0.73 4.77
N GLN A 167 18.39 0.71 5.91
CA GLN A 167 19.83 0.50 5.95
C GLN A 167 20.20 -0.85 6.59
N LYS A 168 21.43 -1.33 6.31
CA LYS A 168 21.97 -2.60 6.83
C LYS A 168 22.03 -2.68 8.36
N ASN A 169 22.24 -1.55 9.01
CA ASN A 169 22.38 -1.46 10.46
C ASN A 169 21.02 -1.48 11.19
N GLY A 170 19.90 -1.63 10.47
CA GLY A 170 18.55 -1.59 11.04
C GLY A 170 18.00 -0.18 11.21
N GLU A 171 18.74 0.86 10.80
CA GLU A 171 18.26 2.23 10.75
C GLU A 171 17.59 2.53 9.40
N ALA A 172 16.97 3.70 9.29
CA ALA A 172 16.39 4.18 8.06
C ALA A 172 16.77 5.64 7.81
N LYS A 173 17.04 5.99 6.56
CA LYS A 173 17.07 7.37 6.11
C LYS A 173 15.66 7.76 5.67
N VAL A 174 15.08 8.73 6.38
CA VAL A 174 13.70 9.19 6.15
C VAL A 174 13.72 10.57 5.52
N SER A 175 12.82 10.81 4.56
CA SER A 175 12.56 12.14 4.01
C SER A 175 11.05 12.38 4.01
N GLU A 176 10.64 13.52 4.56
CA GLU A 176 9.25 14.01 4.49
C GLU A 176 9.09 14.87 3.23
N TRP A 177 8.08 14.58 2.43
CA TRP A 177 7.86 15.21 1.12
C TRP A 177 6.61 16.09 1.08
N HIS A 178 5.65 15.84 1.94
CA HIS A 178 4.39 16.56 1.98
C HIS A 178 3.75 16.44 3.35
N SER A 179 3.05 17.48 3.79
CA SER A 179 2.28 17.53 5.03
C SER A 179 0.90 18.13 4.76
N GLY A 180 0.01 18.11 5.75
CA GLY A 180 -1.35 18.62 5.55
C GLY A 180 -2.23 17.68 4.71
N ILE A 181 -1.95 16.37 4.77
CA ILE A 181 -2.68 15.32 4.04
C ILE A 181 -3.89 14.89 4.86
N GLY A 182 -5.07 14.89 4.24
CA GLY A 182 -6.29 14.40 4.87
C GLY A 182 -6.32 12.89 4.99
N THR A 183 -6.20 12.18 3.87
CA THR A 183 -6.10 10.71 3.84
C THR A 183 -5.22 10.27 2.68
N SER A 184 -3.99 9.84 2.99
CA SER A 184 -3.02 9.39 2.01
C SER A 184 -3.50 8.15 1.26
N ASN A 185 -3.36 8.15 -0.07
CA ASN A 185 -3.71 7.02 -0.92
C ASN A 185 -2.89 7.06 -2.21
N THR A 186 -2.99 6.01 -3.02
CA THR A 186 -2.46 5.92 -4.39
C THR A 186 -0.99 6.28 -4.45
N VAL A 187 -0.13 5.44 -3.90
CA VAL A 187 1.34 5.58 -4.02
C VAL A 187 1.83 4.79 -5.23
N CYS A 188 2.16 5.45 -6.35
CA CYS A 188 2.68 4.75 -7.53
C CYS A 188 3.59 5.60 -8.44
N TRP A 189 4.26 4.93 -9.37
CA TRP A 189 5.19 5.54 -10.32
C TRP A 189 4.77 5.24 -11.76
N SER A 190 5.09 6.15 -12.68
CA SER A 190 4.96 5.88 -14.11
C SER A 190 5.92 4.75 -14.54
N PRO A 191 5.56 3.96 -15.56
CA PRO A 191 6.44 2.89 -16.07
C PRO A 191 7.82 3.38 -16.52
N ASP A 192 7.90 4.61 -17.03
CA ASP A 192 9.14 5.29 -17.45
C ASP A 192 9.92 5.92 -16.29
N ARG A 193 9.45 5.78 -15.04
CA ARG A 193 10.07 6.27 -13.80
C ARG A 193 10.35 7.77 -13.76
N ARG A 194 9.61 8.57 -14.53
CA ARG A 194 9.74 10.05 -14.50
C ARG A 194 8.75 10.73 -13.59
N PHE A 195 7.68 10.04 -13.22
CA PHE A 195 6.60 10.60 -12.44
C PHE A 195 6.24 9.73 -11.24
N PHE A 196 5.95 10.41 -10.14
CA PHE A 196 5.34 9.86 -8.95
C PHE A 196 3.93 10.40 -8.84
N TYR A 197 2.98 9.54 -8.48
CA TYR A 197 1.58 9.88 -8.26
C TYR A 197 1.23 9.60 -6.81
N PHE A 198 0.47 10.53 -6.22
CA PHE A 198 0.00 10.46 -4.84
C PHE A 198 -1.38 11.08 -4.73
N ALA A 199 -2.26 10.48 -3.94
CA ALA A 199 -3.61 10.98 -3.73
C ALA A 199 -3.87 11.40 -2.28
N ASP A 200 -4.64 12.46 -2.12
CA ASP A 200 -5.32 12.79 -0.88
C ASP A 200 -6.82 12.60 -1.09
N SER A 201 -7.36 11.55 -0.47
CA SER A 201 -8.77 11.17 -0.64
C SER A 201 -9.71 12.22 -0.08
N LEU A 202 -9.31 12.96 0.97
CA LEU A 202 -10.16 13.98 1.58
C LEU A 202 -10.24 15.23 0.69
N LYS A 203 -9.13 15.55 0.00
CA LYS A 203 -9.09 16.64 -0.99
C LYS A 203 -9.68 16.24 -2.35
N ASN A 204 -9.91 14.94 -2.56
CA ASN A 204 -10.41 14.40 -3.83
C ASN A 204 -9.48 14.77 -5.01
N THR A 205 -8.18 14.60 -4.79
CA THR A 205 -7.12 14.96 -5.74
C THR A 205 -6.05 13.88 -5.80
N ILE A 206 -5.63 13.57 -7.03
CA ILE A 206 -4.41 12.85 -7.38
C ILE A 206 -3.44 13.89 -7.92
N TRP A 207 -2.29 14.03 -7.26
CA TRP A 207 -1.17 14.83 -7.72
C TRP A 207 -0.19 13.98 -8.52
N ARG A 208 0.51 14.65 -9.43
CA ARG A 208 1.68 14.13 -10.13
C ARG A 208 2.87 15.02 -9.81
N TYR A 209 3.98 14.39 -9.48
CA TYR A 209 5.27 15.01 -9.24
C TYR A 209 6.28 14.51 -10.26
N ARG A 210 7.26 15.35 -10.61
CA ARG A 210 8.51 14.86 -11.20
C ARG A 210 9.19 13.95 -10.18
N TYR A 211 9.72 12.83 -10.63
CA TYR A 211 10.42 11.86 -9.79
C TYR A 211 11.83 11.64 -10.33
N ASN A 212 12.81 11.73 -9.43
CA ASN A 212 14.20 11.38 -9.72
C ASN A 212 14.46 9.96 -9.20
N ASP A 213 14.58 8.98 -10.11
CA ASP A 213 14.78 7.56 -9.78
C ASP A 213 16.02 7.37 -8.88
N THR A 214 17.13 8.01 -9.26
CA THR A 214 18.42 7.89 -8.57
C THR A 214 18.38 8.39 -7.13
N THR A 215 17.75 9.53 -6.86
CA THR A 215 17.75 10.14 -5.52
C THR A 215 16.49 9.83 -4.71
N GLY A 216 15.39 9.50 -5.38
CA GLY A 216 14.07 9.40 -4.78
C GLY A 216 13.40 10.76 -4.58
N ALA A 217 13.97 11.85 -5.10
CA ALA A 217 13.38 13.16 -4.90
C ALA A 217 12.13 13.37 -5.74
N ILE A 218 11.14 14.05 -5.16
CA ILE A 218 9.98 14.56 -5.90
C ILE A 218 9.97 16.08 -5.96
N SER A 219 9.51 16.62 -7.09
CA SER A 219 9.38 18.07 -7.32
C SER A 219 8.18 18.41 -8.20
N ASP A 220 7.91 19.70 -8.36
CA ASP A 220 6.94 20.26 -9.31
C ASP A 220 5.55 19.60 -9.24
N PRO A 221 4.88 19.65 -8.06
CA PRO A 221 3.54 19.10 -7.92
C PRO A 221 2.58 19.76 -8.90
N SER A 222 1.77 18.94 -9.56
CA SER A 222 0.66 19.38 -10.39
C SER A 222 -0.55 18.50 -10.14
N ASP A 223 -1.75 19.08 -10.22
CA ASP A 223 -2.99 18.31 -10.22
C ASP A 223 -2.99 17.41 -11.47
N PHE A 224 -3.10 16.09 -11.26
CA PHE A 224 -3.26 15.13 -12.33
C PHE A 224 -4.75 14.86 -12.59
N LEU A 225 -5.50 14.62 -11.51
CA LEU A 225 -6.95 14.47 -11.50
C LEU A 225 -7.50 15.06 -10.20
N CYS A 226 -8.50 15.93 -10.28
CA CYS A 226 -9.12 16.54 -9.08
C CYS A 226 -10.63 16.72 -9.24
N GLY A 227 -11.34 16.81 -8.11
CA GLY A 227 -12.77 17.17 -8.06
C GLY A 227 -13.71 16.15 -8.72
N PHE A 228 -13.28 14.89 -8.86
CA PHE A 228 -14.10 13.88 -9.53
C PHE A 228 -15.28 13.45 -8.66
N ARG A 229 -16.46 13.28 -9.27
CA ARG A 229 -17.65 12.85 -8.54
C ARG A 229 -17.52 11.37 -8.18
N ALA A 230 -17.41 11.06 -6.89
CA ALA A 230 -17.68 9.71 -6.40
C ALA A 230 -19.17 9.42 -6.62
N ARG A 231 -19.49 8.52 -7.57
CA ARG A 231 -20.86 7.97 -7.62
C ARG A 231 -21.02 7.14 -6.34
N ARG A 232 -22.04 7.43 -5.52
CA ARG A 232 -22.36 6.61 -4.34
C ARG A 232 -22.47 5.16 -4.79
N ALA A 233 -21.57 4.30 -4.33
CA ALA A 233 -21.78 2.87 -4.39
C ALA A 233 -22.96 2.57 -3.47
N GLY A 234 -24.09 2.15 -4.03
CA GLY A 234 -25.20 1.63 -3.26
C GLY A 234 -24.74 0.36 -2.55
N TRP A 235 -24.64 0.41 -1.23
CA TRP A 235 -24.50 -0.78 -0.42
C TRP A 235 -25.85 -1.50 -0.46
N VAL A 236 -25.94 -2.63 -1.15
CA VAL A 236 -27.03 -3.57 -0.95
C VAL A 236 -26.62 -4.44 0.22
N SER A 237 -27.21 -4.20 1.39
CA SER A 237 -27.17 -5.16 2.49
C SER A 237 -28.05 -6.34 2.09
N TYR A 238 -27.46 -7.52 1.94
CA TYR A 238 -28.22 -8.75 2.06
C TYR A 238 -28.35 -9.04 3.56
N GLY A 239 -29.59 -9.05 4.05
CA GLY A 239 -29.94 -9.54 5.38
C GLY A 239 -29.95 -11.06 5.45
#